data_AF-A0A7L4R7A2-F1
#
_entry.id   AF-A0A7L4R7A2-F1
#
_cell.length_a   1.000
_cell.length_b   1.000
_cell.length_c   1.000
_cell.angle_alpha   90.00
_cell.angle_beta   90.00
_cell.angle_gamma   90.00
#
_symmetry.space_group_name_H-M   'P 1'
#
loop_
_entity.id
_entity.type
_entity.pdbx_description
1 polymer ?
#
loop_
_entity_poly.entity_id
_entity_poly.type
_entity_poly.pdbx_seq_one_letter_code
_entity_poly.pdbx_strand_id
1 'polypeptide(L)' 'LVNTAIRTARSGYMQRRLIHAMQDLVVDDDFAVKNGRGAVIQFAYGGDNKDPMLATSTKFVDATKQDDLDTV' A
#
# COMPACT_ATOMS: atom_id res chain seq x y z
N LEU A 1 -31.63 -8.90 11.18
CA LEU A 1 -31.66 -7.45 10.91
C LEU A 1 -30.67 -6.67 11.80
N VAL A 2 -30.68 -6.87 13.12
CA VAL A 2 -29.81 -6.12 14.06
C VAL A 2 -28.29 -6.34 13.84
N ASN A 3 -27.85 -7.59 13.64
CA ASN A 3 -26.42 -7.89 13.45
C ASN A 3 -25.80 -7.24 12.19
N THR A 4 -26.56 -7.13 11.10
CA THR A 4 -26.10 -6.47 9.88
C THR A 4 -25.93 -4.97 10.09
N ALA A 5 -26.89 -4.32 10.75
CA ALA A 5 -26.82 -2.88 11.06
C ALA A 5 -25.64 -2.54 11.98
N ILE A 6 -25.37 -3.38 13.00
CA ILE A 6 -24.22 -3.21 13.90
C ILE A 6 -22.89 -3.35 13.15
N ARG A 7 -22.79 -4.33 12.24
CA ARG A 7 -21.59 -4.51 11.41
C ARG A 7 -21.33 -3.28 10.54
N THR A 8 -22.36 -2.74 9.90
CA THR A 8 -22.25 -1.54 9.06
C THR A 8 -21.83 -0.33 9.88
N ALA A 9 -22.41 -0.11 11.06
CA ALA A 9 -22.03 1.01 11.93
C ALA A 9 -20.56 0.92 12.35
N ARG A 10 -20.10 -0.27 12.74
CA ARG A 10 -18.71 -0.49 13.15
C ARG A 10 -17.73 -0.34 11.99
N SER A 11 -18.02 -0.95 10.83
CA SER A 11 -17.15 -0.86 9.66
C SER A 11 -17.09 0.56 9.09
N GLY A 12 -18.24 1.26 9.03
CA GLY A 12 -18.32 2.63 8.55
C GLY A 12 -17.56 3.63 9.43
N TYR A 13 -17.67 3.50 10.75
CA TYR A 13 -16.92 4.36 11.67
C TYR A 13 -15.41 4.13 11.56
N MET A 14 -14.97 2.88 11.48
CA MET A 14 -13.56 2.55 11.25
C MET A 14 -13.05 3.14 9.93
N GLN A 15 -13.80 2.94 8.85
CA GLN A 15 -13.47 3.49 7.54
C GLN A 15 -13.35 5.03 7.58
N ARG A 16 -14.31 5.73 8.19
CA ARG A 16 -14.28 7.21 8.30
C ARG A 16 -13.03 7.70 9.03
N ARG A 17 -12.64 7.04 10.11
CA ARG A 17 -11.43 7.36 10.88
C ARG A 17 -10.17 7.17 10.05
N LEU A 18 -10.07 6.06 9.33
CA LEU A 18 -8.91 5.76 8.49
C LEU A 18 -8.81 6.72 7.30
N ILE A 19 -9.92 7.02 6.64
CA ILE A 19 -9.95 8.00 5.54
C ILE A 19 -9.43 9.36 6.01
N HIS A 20 -9.95 9.86 7.13
CA HIS A 20 -9.50 11.15 7.67
C HIS A 20 -8.04 11.16 8.10
N ALA A 21 -7.51 10.03 8.59
CA ALA A 21 -6.11 9.93 8.98
C ALA A 21 -5.14 9.86 7.79
N MET A 22 -5.60 9.33 6.65
CA MET A 22 -4.75 9.03 5.48
C MET A 22 -4.94 10.01 4.30
N GLN A 23 -5.91 10.92 4.37
CA GLN A 23 -6.25 11.84 3.27
C GLN A 23 -5.09 12.75 2.82
N ASP A 24 -4.16 13.06 3.74
CA ASP A 24 -3.04 13.98 3.47
C ASP A 24 -1.78 13.25 2.96
N LEU A 25 -1.84 11.94 2.74
CA LEU A 25 -0.72 11.15 2.24
C LEU A 25 -0.64 11.23 0.73
N VAL A 26 0.54 11.58 0.20
CA VAL A 26 0.81 11.71 -1.23
C VAL A 26 2.11 10.99 -1.59
N VAL A 27 2.16 10.41 -2.79
CA VAL A 27 3.38 9.84 -3.37
C VAL A 27 4.13 10.96 -4.08
N ASP A 28 5.38 11.18 -3.69
CA ASP A 28 6.26 12.16 -4.32
C ASP A 28 7.02 11.55 -5.50
N ASP A 29 7.72 12.37 -6.27
CA ASP A 29 8.47 11.95 -7.48
C ASP A 29 9.53 10.88 -7.19
N ASP A 30 10.05 10.84 -5.95
CA ASP A 30 11.02 9.85 -5.48
C ASP A 30 10.38 8.48 -5.09
N PHE A 31 9.09 8.27 -5.39
CA PHE A 31 8.27 7.14 -4.94
C PHE A 31 8.12 7.00 -3.41
N ALA A 32 8.52 8.01 -2.65
CA ALA A 32 8.31 8.07 -1.22
C ALA A 32 6.90 8.59 -0.88
N VAL A 33 6.25 7.99 0.11
CA VAL A 33 4.97 8.49 0.64
C VAL A 33 5.26 9.52 1.71
N LYS A 34 4.82 10.76 1.49
CA LYS A 34 4.98 11.88 2.43
C LYS A 34 3.62 12.34 2.93
N ASN A 35 3.57 12.86 4.15
CA ASN A 35 2.39 13.55 4.64
C ASN A 35 2.37 15.02 4.17
N GLY A 36 1.24 15.72 4.36
CA GLY A 36 1.11 17.15 4.02
C GLY A 36 2.08 18.10 4.74
N ARG A 37 2.86 17.63 5.71
CA ARG A 37 3.92 18.39 6.39
C ARG A 37 5.32 18.06 5.86
N GLY A 38 5.43 17.24 4.81
CA GLY A 38 6.69 16.80 4.20
C GLY A 38 7.43 15.70 4.99
N ALA A 39 6.83 15.13 6.04
CA ALA A 39 7.44 14.01 6.74
C ALA A 39 7.24 12.72 5.94
N VAL A 40 8.32 11.96 5.76
CA VAL A 40 8.30 10.67 5.04
C VAL A 40 7.66 9.62 5.94
N ILE A 41 6.58 9.00 5.44
CA ILE A 41 5.88 7.89 6.09
C ILE A 41 6.37 6.54 5.56
N GLN A 42 6.69 6.48 4.26
CA GLN A 42 7.23 5.29 3.61
C GLN A 42 8.32 5.70 2.61
N PHE A 43 9.48 5.05 2.64
CA PHE A 43 10.58 5.35 1.73
C PHE A 43 10.37 4.85 0.29
N ALA A 44 9.61 3.75 0.12
CA ALA A 44 9.26 3.18 -1.17
C ALA A 44 7.77 2.78 -1.16
N TYR A 45 6.96 3.36 -2.04
CA TYR A 45 5.53 3.10 -2.13
C TYR A 45 5.26 1.60 -2.31
N GLY A 46 4.47 1.00 -1.41
CA GLY A 46 4.15 -0.44 -1.47
C GLY A 46 5.34 -1.39 -1.27
N GLY A 47 6.57 -0.89 -1.10
CA GLY A 47 7.81 -1.68 -1.07
C GLY A 47 8.32 -2.11 -2.46
N ASP A 48 7.47 -2.05 -3.49
CA ASP A 48 7.78 -2.44 -4.87
C ASP A 48 7.56 -1.31 -5.89
N ASN A 49 7.14 -0.14 -5.44
CA ASN A 49 6.82 1.05 -6.24
C ASN A 49 5.76 0.80 -7.32
N LYS A 50 4.87 -0.20 -7.13
CA LYS A 50 3.82 -0.53 -8.10
C LYS A 50 2.46 -0.06 -7.63
N ASP A 51 1.75 0.62 -8.51
CA ASP A 51 0.33 0.93 -8.30
C ASP A 51 -0.48 -0.37 -8.29
N PRO A 52 -1.18 -0.73 -7.19
CA PRO A 52 -1.98 -1.94 -7.12
C PRO A 52 -3.14 -1.99 -8.11
N MET A 53 -3.60 -0.84 -8.64
CA MET A 53 -4.65 -0.81 -9.66
C MET A 53 -4.12 -1.19 -11.05
N LEU A 54 -2.89 -0.78 -11.37
CA LEU A 54 -2.23 -1.07 -12.64
C LEU A 54 -1.45 -2.39 -12.62
N ALA A 55 -0.99 -2.81 -11.44
CA ALA A 55 -0.38 -4.10 -11.22
C ALA A 55 -1.41 -5.18 -11.57
N THR A 56 -1.33 -5.66 -12.82
CA THR A 56 -1.87 -6.97 -13.21
C THR A 56 -1.50 -7.94 -12.11
N SER A 57 -2.40 -8.86 -11.72
CA SER A 57 -2.19 -9.84 -10.65
C SER A 57 -1.03 -10.80 -10.98
N THR A 58 0.16 -10.27 -11.12
CA THR A 58 1.39 -10.98 -11.37
C THR A 58 1.83 -11.41 -9.98
N LYS A 59 1.59 -12.69 -9.76
CA LYS A 59 2.16 -13.49 -8.68
C LYS A 59 3.54 -12.95 -8.28
N PHE A 60 3.77 -12.85 -6.98
CA PHE A 60 5.07 -12.60 -6.37
C PHE A 60 6.15 -13.35 -7.19
N VAL A 61 6.96 -12.60 -7.93
CA VAL A 61 8.19 -13.13 -8.52
C VAL A 61 9.18 -13.09 -7.37
N ASP A 62 9.32 -14.21 -6.66
CA ASP A 62 10.34 -14.39 -5.65
C ASP A 62 11.71 -14.18 -6.30
N ALA A 63 12.36 -13.07 -5.94
CA ALA A 63 13.72 -12.73 -6.35
C ALA A 63 14.75 -13.55 -5.55
N THR A 64 14.62 -14.88 -5.54
CA THR A 64 15.63 -15.79 -5.00
C THR A 64 15.92 -16.89 -6.00
N LYS A 65 16.88 -16.59 -6.89
CA LYS A 65 17.99 -17.47 -7.30
C LYS A 65 18.91 -16.66 -8.21
N GLN A 66 19.72 -15.82 -7.56
CA GLN A 66 21.12 -15.72 -7.91
C GLN A 66 21.74 -17.12 -7.69
N ASP A 67 22.72 -17.52 -8.49
CA ASP A 67 23.32 -18.87 -8.59
C ASP A 67 22.56 -19.72 -9.64
N ASP A 68 22.87 -19.61 -10.93
CA ASP A 68 24.10 -20.19 -11.50
C ASP A 68 24.86 -19.21 -12.38
N LEU A 69 26.09 -18.92 -11.93
CA LEU A 69 27.16 -18.32 -12.71
C LEU A 69 27.41 -19.11 -13.99
N ASP A 70 27.77 -18.36 -15.03
CA ASP A 70 28.60 -18.82 -16.13
C ASP A 70 29.67 -19.81 -15.62
N THR A 71 29.46 -21.09 -15.88
CA THR A 71 30.57 -22.03 -16.00
C THR A 71 30.67 -22.35 -17.48
N VAL A 72 31.79 -21.88 -18.03
CA VAL A 72 32.34 -22.15 -19.37
C VAL A 72 31.99 -23.54 -19.90
#